data_AF-T0ZV02-F1
#
_entry.id   AF-T0ZV02-F1
#
_cell.length_a   1.000
_cell.length_b   1.000
_cell.length_c   1.000
_cell.angle_alpha   90.00
_cell.angle_beta   90.00
_cell.angle_gamma   90.00
#
_symmetry.space_group_name_H-M   'P 1'
#
loop_
_entity.id
_entity.type
_entity.pdbx_description
1 polymer ?
#
loop_
_entity_poly.entity_id
_entity_poly.type
_entity_poly.pdbx_seq_one_letter_code
_entity_poly.pdbx_strand_id
1 'polypeptide(L)' 'MASFSPTNEQRGCLNLFNTGESLRIEAAAGSGKTTTLHYLLSDGALPGRALYTSFGRKVIDEAKAQFPSGRIDVRTN' A
#
# COMPACT_ATOMS: atom_id res chain seq x y z
N MET A 1 -1.09 -9.76 18.08
CA MET A 1 -0.84 -9.39 16.68
C MET A 1 0.55 -9.90 16.31
N ALA A 2 0.70 -10.68 15.25
CA ALA A 2 2.00 -11.15 14.81
C ALA A 2 2.87 -9.94 14.40
N SER A 3 4.15 -9.95 14.78
CA SER A 3 5.10 -8.94 14.33
C SER A 3 5.26 -9.07 12.81
N PHE A 4 4.91 -8.03 12.06
CA PHE A 4 5.13 -7.99 10.62
C PHE A 4 6.62 -7.79 10.36
N SER A 5 7.26 -8.73 9.66
CA SER A 5 8.66 -8.64 9.25
C SER A 5 8.72 -8.59 7.71
N PRO A 6 8.99 -7.42 7.10
CA PRO A 6 8.96 -7.27 5.65
C PRO A 6 10.09 -8.08 4.99
N THR A 7 9.77 -8.69 3.85
CA THR A 7 10.79 -9.35 3.01
C THR A 7 11.76 -8.33 2.41
N ASN A 8 12.84 -8.82 1.80
CA ASN A 8 13.81 -7.94 1.15
C ASN A 8 13.17 -7.19 -0.03
N GLU A 9 12.28 -7.84 -0.78
CA GLU A 9 11.54 -7.26 -1.90
C GLU A 9 10.57 -6.17 -1.42
N GLN A 10 9.86 -6.41 -0.31
CA GLN A 10 8.99 -5.42 0.31
C GLN A 10 9.77 -4.21 0.82
N ARG A 11 10.94 -4.42 1.43
CA ARG A 11 11.87 -3.33 1.79
C ARG A 11 12.37 -2.56 0.56
N GLY A 12 12.66 -3.25 -0.53
CA GLY A 12 12.99 -2.60 -1.81
C GLY A 12 11.86 -1.70 -2.32
N CYS A 13 10.61 -2.16 -2.22
CA CYS A 13 9.44 -1.35 -2.56
C CYS A 13 9.34 -0.09 -1.69
N LEU A 14 9.59 -0.19 -0.37
CA LEU A 14 9.57 0.96 0.54
C LEU A 14 10.65 1.98 0.17
N ASN A 15 11.86 1.51 -0.11
CA ASN A 15 12.96 2.40 -0.48
C ASN A 15 12.65 3.17 -1.77
N LEU A 16 12.11 2.51 -2.79
CA LEU A 16 11.70 3.15 -4.04
C LEU A 16 10.48 4.05 -3.85
N PHE A 17 9.52 3.66 -3.00
CA PHE A 17 8.37 4.51 -2.69
C PHE A 17 8.80 5.83 -2.04
N ASN A 18 9.80 5.77 -1.14
CA ASN A 18 10.33 6.92 -0.44
C ASN A 18 11.11 7.90 -1.33
N THR A 19 11.47 7.53 -2.57
CA THR A 19 12.06 8.50 -3.51
C THR A 19 11.03 9.51 -4.01
N GLY A 20 9.73 9.18 -3.94
CA GLY A 20 8.65 9.98 -4.50
C GLY A 20 8.50 9.85 -6.03
N GLU A 21 9.31 9.00 -6.67
CA GLU A 21 9.20 8.73 -8.11
C GLU A 21 8.06 7.73 -8.42
N SER A 22 7.76 7.58 -9.71
CA SER A 22 6.76 6.59 -10.16
C SER A 22 7.27 5.18 -9.94
N LEU A 23 6.53 4.39 -9.17
CA LEU A 23 6.86 3.00 -8.83
C LEU A 23 5.85 2.02 -9.41
N ARG A 24 6.34 0.99 -10.10
CA ARG A 24 5.57 -0.19 -10.50
C ARG A 24 6.04 -1.39 -9.71
N ILE A 25 5.09 -2.08 -9.05
CA ILE A 25 5.35 -3.31 -8.31
C ILE A 25 4.64 -4.46 -9.00
N GLU A 26 5.39 -5.47 -9.41
CA GLU A 26 4.83 -6.72 -9.92
C GLU A 26 4.72 -7.73 -8.79
N ALA A 27 3.52 -8.24 -8.57
CA ALA A 27 3.22 -9.06 -7.41
C ALA A 27 2.32 -10.25 -7.78
N ALA A 28 2.90 -11.45 -7.81
CA ALA A 28 2.22 -12.70 -8.11
C ALA A 28 1.20 -13.10 -7.03
N ALA A 29 0.31 -14.05 -7.33
CA ALA A 29 -0.62 -14.59 -6.34
C ALA A 29 0.14 -15.07 -5.08
N GLY A 30 -0.34 -14.71 -3.89
CA GLY A 30 0.32 -15.04 -2.63
C GLY A 30 1.56 -14.21 -2.27
N SER A 31 2.06 -13.32 -3.12
CA SER A 31 3.29 -12.55 -2.86
C SER A 31 3.11 -11.36 -1.91
N GLY A 32 2.01 -11.29 -1.14
CA GLY A 32 1.79 -10.24 -0.16
C GLY A 32 1.38 -8.87 -0.71
N LYS A 33 0.68 -8.78 -1.86
CA LYS A 33 0.17 -7.52 -2.47
C LYS A 33 -0.41 -6.53 -1.46
N THR A 34 -1.43 -6.97 -0.71
CA THR A 34 -2.13 -6.15 0.27
C THR A 34 -1.18 -5.73 1.39
N THR A 35 -0.38 -6.67 1.90
CA THR A 35 0.59 -6.42 2.98
C THR A 35 1.68 -5.42 2.55
N THR A 36 2.16 -5.49 1.32
CA THR A 36 3.09 -4.51 0.75
C THR A 36 2.44 -3.13 0.73
N LEU A 37 1.20 -2.99 0.26
CA LEU A 37 0.50 -1.69 0.30
C LEU A 37 0.36 -1.15 1.72
N HIS A 38 -0.06 -1.97 2.68
CA HIS A 38 -0.14 -1.54 4.09
C HIS A 38 1.20 -1.07 4.64
N TYR A 39 2.27 -1.79 4.32
CA TYR A 39 3.61 -1.42 4.73
C TYR A 39 4.04 -0.08 4.15
N LEU A 40 3.82 0.16 2.85
CA LEU A 40 4.12 1.45 2.22
C LEU A 40 3.31 2.60 2.83
N LEU A 41 2.05 2.38 3.16
CA LEU A 41 1.20 3.41 3.73
C LEU A 41 1.49 3.71 5.21
N SER A 42 2.05 2.74 5.94
CA SER A 42 2.35 2.86 7.37
C SER A 42 3.77 3.39 7.62
N ASP A 43 4.75 2.89 6.87
CA ASP A 43 6.17 3.16 7.08
C ASP A 43 6.77 4.08 5.98
N GLY A 44 6.03 4.31 4.90
CA GLY A 44 6.48 5.14 3.78
C GLY A 44 6.32 6.64 4.02
N ALA A 45 7.20 7.40 3.38
CA ALA A 45 7.14 8.84 3.32
C ALA A 45 6.03 9.27 2.35
N LEU A 46 4.84 9.54 2.89
CA LEU A 46 3.70 10.02 2.12
C LEU A 46 3.39 11.49 2.47
N PRO A 47 3.89 12.47 1.69
CA PRO A 47 3.61 13.87 1.95
C PRO A 47 2.15 14.20 1.63
N GLY A 48 1.43 14.74 2.62
CA GLY A 48 0.07 15.24 2.44
C GLY A 48 -1.00 14.13 2.34
N ARG A 49 -1.83 14.21 1.31
CA ARG A 49 -2.97 13.31 1.07
C ARG A 49 -2.72 12.44 -0.15
N ALA A 50 -3.16 11.19 -0.11
CA ALA A 50 -3.09 10.26 -1.22
C ALA A 50 -4.46 9.79 -1.68
N LEU A 51 -4.52 9.33 -2.93
CA LEU A 51 -5.67 8.67 -3.50
C LEU A 51 -5.30 7.21 -3.83
N TYR A 52 -6.07 6.27 -3.28
CA TYR A 52 -6.02 4.87 -3.65
C TYR A 52 -7.20 4.54 -4.57
N THR A 53 -6.91 3.97 -5.73
CA THR A 53 -7.92 3.49 -6.68
C THR A 53 -7.73 2.02 -7.05
N SER A 54 -8.85 1.33 -7.25
CA SER A 54 -8.90 -0.05 -7.71
C SER A 54 -10.25 -0.34 -8.38
N PHE A 55 -10.29 -1.33 -9.28
CA PHE A 55 -11.50 -1.68 -10.05
C PHE A 55 -12.50 -2.55 -9.26
N GLY A 56 -12.07 -3.20 -8.18
CA GLY A 56 -12.90 -4.17 -7.46
C GLY A 56 -13.54 -3.58 -6.20
N ARG A 57 -14.88 -3.62 -6.10
CA ARG A 57 -15.61 -3.13 -4.90
C ARG A 57 -15.14 -3.80 -3.60
N LYS A 58 -14.90 -5.11 -3.63
CA LYS A 58 -14.37 -5.85 -2.48
C LYS A 58 -13.01 -5.32 -2.01
N VAL A 59 -12.12 -4.99 -2.95
CA VAL A 59 -10.78 -4.43 -2.66
C VAL A 59 -10.91 -3.03 -2.06
N ILE A 60 -11.82 -2.23 -2.60
CA ILE A 60 -12.12 -0.88 -2.09
C ILE A 60 -12.69 -0.91 -0.68
N ASP A 61 -13.64 -1.81 -0.39
CA ASP A 61 -14.24 -1.93 0.93
C ASP A 61 -13.21 -2.43 1.96
N GLU A 62 -12.33 -3.37 1.56
CA GLU A 62 -11.21 -3.82 2.39
C GLU A 62 -10.22 -2.69 2.70
N ALA A 63 -9.84 -1.91 1.67
CA ALA A 63 -8.94 -0.77 1.83
C ALA A 63 -9.53 0.32 2.75
N LYS A 64 -10.83 0.63 2.61
CA LYS A 64 -11.52 1.58 3.50
C LYS A 64 -11.50 1.16 4.96
N ALA A 65 -11.57 -0.15 5.23
CA ALA A 65 -11.58 -0.67 6.60
C ALA A 65 -10.18 -0.67 7.25
N GLN A 66 -9.12 -0.76 6.45
CA GLN A 66 -7.77 -1.01 6.97
C GLN A 66 -6.78 0.15 6.77
N PHE A 67 -7.04 1.08 5.84
CA PHE A 67 -6.12 2.20 5.60
C PHE A 67 -6.24 3.29 6.67
N PRO A 68 -5.13 3.98 7.02
CA PRO A 68 -5.16 5.09 7.96
C PRO A 68 -6.16 6.17 7.52
N SER A 69 -7.12 6.48 8.39
CA SER A 69 -8.15 7.49 8.11
C SER A 69 -7.54 8.90 8.02
N GLY A 70 -8.13 9.76 7.20
CA GLY A 70 -7.79 11.18 7.10
C GLY A 70 -6.66 11.54 6.12
N ARG A 71 -5.73 10.64 5.81
CA ARG A 71 -4.66 10.89 4.81
C ARG A 71 -4.90 10.23 3.47
N ILE A 72 -5.64 9.13 3.42
CA ILE A 72 -5.85 8.36 2.20
C ILE A 72 -7.33 8.39 1.83
N ASP A 73 -7.64 8.93 0.65
CA ASP A 73 -8.94 8.81 0.02
C ASP A 73 -8.99 7.52 -0.80
N VAL A 74 -10.10 6.79 -0.72
CA VAL A 74 -10.25 5.46 -1.35
C VAL A 74 -11.44 5.50 -2.29
N ARG A 75 -11.20 5.33 -3.59
CA ARG A 75 -12.21 5.44 -4.65
C ARG A 75 -12.15 4.28 -5.63
N THR A 76 -13.30 3.92 -6.19
CA THR A 76 -13.34 3.07 -7.39
C THR A 76 -12.88 3.86 -8.61
N ASN A 77 -12.14 3.21 -9.50
CA ASN A 77 -11.81 3.75 -10.83
C ASN A 77 -12.93 3.48 -11.83
#